data_AF-A0A7X8Y6C8-F1
#
_entry.id   AF-A0A7X8Y6C8-F1
#
_cell.length_a   1.000
_cell.length_b   1.000
_cell.length_c   1.000
_cell.angle_alpha   90.00
_cell.angle_beta   90.00
_cell.angle_gamma   90.00
#
_symmetry.space_group_name_H-M   'P 1'
#
loop_
_entity.id
_entity.type
_entity.pdbx_description
1 polymer ?
#
loop_
_entity_poly.entity_id
_entity_poly.type
_entity_poly.pdbx_seq_one_letter_code
_entity_poly.pdbx_strand_id
1 'polypeptide(L)'
;MTSYREWLEGHRAVAEARGGKPIRPPAAEEERRYKRAEAEGREHLRDYRGRRPGEIVNPITGEIATGCLTSAKLANASGMTSPKLTDHMEALGLVHRVLAWKSVSMVCAPELRKPQYYHKPEASRWAVENGYCIPIKITRSIGFETQRLEMLLVTPEGQRYITQRTVKKAGKVGHVVGQLLEQGRSQAEIVELTGYSKQLVNYHTKKLQKAA
;
A
#
# COMPACT_ATOMS: atom_id res chain seq x y z
N MET A 1 31.74 -12.56 6.05
CA MET A 1 30.90 -11.37 6.26
C MET A 1 31.04 -10.52 5.00
N THR A 2 29.98 -10.33 4.23
CA THR A 2 29.97 -9.39 3.09
C THR A 2 30.24 -7.99 3.62
N SER A 3 31.14 -7.26 2.97
CA SER A 3 31.40 -5.88 3.38
C SER A 3 30.13 -5.05 3.18
N TYR A 4 29.90 -4.06 4.04
CA TYR A 4 28.73 -3.18 3.93
C TYR A 4 28.61 -2.52 2.55
N ARG A 5 29.76 -2.30 1.90
CA ARG A 5 29.86 -1.74 0.55
C ARG A 5 29.34 -2.71 -0.51
N GLU A 6 29.71 -3.99 -0.44
CA GLU A 6 29.19 -5.04 -1.34
C GLU A 6 27.68 -5.23 -1.15
N TRP A 7 27.17 -5.12 0.08
CA TRP A 7 25.73 -5.16 0.35
C TRP A 7 25.00 -4.00 -0.33
N LEU A 8 25.53 -2.78 -0.22
CA LEU A 8 24.96 -1.59 -0.89
C LEU A 8 25.02 -1.70 -2.42
N GLU A 9 26.12 -2.18 -2.98
CA GLU A 9 26.29 -2.36 -4.43
C GLU A 9 25.33 -3.41 -4.98
N GLY A 10 25.13 -4.53 -4.27
CA GLY A 10 24.14 -5.54 -4.63
C GLY A 10 22.70 -4.99 -4.62
N HIS A 11 22.32 -4.26 -3.57
CA HIS A 11 21.00 -3.63 -3.51
C HIS A 11 20.83 -2.53 -4.57
N ARG A 12 21.89 -1.81 -4.91
CA ARG A 12 21.88 -0.80 -5.97
C ARG A 12 21.65 -1.42 -7.34
N ALA A 13 22.37 -2.49 -7.67
CA ALA A 13 22.19 -3.20 -8.94
C ALA A 13 20.78 -3.78 -9.07
N VAL A 14 20.24 -4.34 -7.98
CA VAL A 14 18.86 -4.87 -7.96
C VAL A 14 17.82 -3.76 -8.09
N ALA A 15 18.02 -2.61 -7.44
CA ALA A 15 17.13 -1.46 -7.55
C ALA A 15 17.15 -0.86 -8.97
N GLU A 16 18.34 -0.69 -9.56
CA GLU A 16 18.50 -0.19 -10.93
C GLU A 16 17.87 -1.16 -11.96
N ALA A 17 18.04 -2.47 -11.78
CA ALA A 17 17.41 -3.48 -12.64
C ALA A 17 15.87 -3.47 -12.59
N ARG A 18 15.28 -3.01 -11.47
CA ARG A 18 13.83 -2.88 -11.28
C ARG A 18 13.28 -1.51 -11.68
N GLY A 19 14.14 -0.57 -12.10
CA GLY A 19 13.75 0.80 -12.42
C GLY A 19 13.61 1.74 -11.22
N GLY A 20 14.01 1.29 -10.03
CA GLY A 20 14.02 2.06 -8.80
C GLY A 20 15.18 3.07 -8.73
N LYS A 21 15.06 4.09 -7.86
CA LYS A 21 16.15 5.03 -7.61
C LYS A 21 17.24 4.39 -6.73
N PRO A 22 18.53 4.49 -7.10
CA PRO A 22 19.62 3.88 -6.34
C PRO A 22 19.77 4.52 -4.96
N ILE A 23 20.16 3.71 -3.96
CA ILE A 23 20.57 4.20 -2.65
C ILE A 23 21.79 5.11 -2.83
N ARG A 24 21.71 6.35 -2.34
CA ARG A 24 22.91 7.20 -2.23
C ARG A 24 23.75 6.70 -1.06
N PRO A 25 25.03 6.35 -1.27
CA PRO A 25 25.88 5.97 -0.16
C PRO A 25 26.03 7.13 0.82
N PRO A 26 26.14 6.85 2.13
CA PRO A 26 26.41 7.89 3.12
C PRO A 26 27.83 8.43 2.91
N ALA A 27 28.08 9.68 3.28
CA ALA A 27 29.44 10.21 3.29
C ALA A 27 30.30 9.42 4.30
N ALA A 28 31.61 9.33 4.09
CA ALA A 28 32.51 8.51 4.91
C ALA A 28 32.46 8.83 6.42
N GLU A 29 32.17 10.08 6.78
CA GLU A 29 31.98 10.50 8.18
C GLU A 29 30.66 9.99 8.78
N GLU A 30 29.61 9.89 7.98
CA GLU A 30 28.32 9.35 8.39
C GLU A 30 28.42 7.83 8.60
N GLU A 31 29.18 7.12 7.76
CA GLU A 31 29.44 5.68 7.94
C GLU A 31 30.08 5.36 9.30
N ARG A 32 31.03 6.20 9.75
CA ARG A 32 31.65 6.07 11.08
C ARG A 32 30.65 6.34 12.20
N ARG A 33 29.75 7.31 12.01
CA ARG A 33 28.67 7.63 12.96
C ARG A 33 27.66 6.48 13.07
N TYR A 34 27.36 5.80 11.96
CA TYR A 34 26.45 4.65 11.95
C TYR A 34 27.03 3.43 12.65
N LYS A 35 28.30 3.08 12.38
CA LYS A 35 28.97 1.97 13.07
C LYS A 35 29.01 2.18 14.59
N ARG A 36 29.11 3.43 15.04
CA ARG A 36 29.02 3.79 16.46
C ARG A 36 27.59 3.67 17.01
N ALA A 37 26.58 4.14 16.27
CA ALA A 37 25.18 4.05 16.69
C ALA A 37 24.66 2.58 16.76
N GLU A 38 25.15 1.71 15.88
CA GLU A 38 24.88 0.27 15.89
C GLU A 38 25.47 -0.42 17.13
N ALA A 39 26.71 -0.08 17.49
CA ALA A 39 27.33 -0.52 18.75
C ALA A 39 26.59 -0.02 20.01
N GLU A 40 25.88 1.11 19.89
CA GLU A 40 25.09 1.73 20.97
C GLU A 40 23.61 1.27 20.99
N GLY A 41 23.21 0.29 20.16
CA GLY A 41 21.84 -0.23 20.10
C GLY A 41 20.81 0.76 19.53
N ARG A 42 21.27 1.79 18.81
CA ARG A 42 20.45 2.84 18.21
C ARG A 42 20.22 2.58 16.72
N GLU A 43 19.76 1.38 16.36
CA GLU A 43 19.55 0.96 14.97
C GLU A 43 18.55 1.85 14.19
N HIS A 44 17.64 2.51 14.91
CA HIS A 44 16.67 3.46 14.35
C HIS A 44 17.31 4.76 13.82
N LEU A 45 18.57 5.06 14.17
CA LEU A 45 19.29 6.26 13.73
C LEU A 45 19.86 6.15 12.32
N ARG A 46 19.52 5.12 11.55
CA ARG A 46 19.84 4.91 10.12
C ARG A 46 19.18 5.95 9.19
N ASP A 47 18.94 7.16 9.69
CA ASP A 47 18.45 8.31 8.94
C ASP A 47 19.65 8.99 8.27
N TYR A 48 19.79 8.68 6.98
CA TYR A 48 20.76 9.28 6.07
C TYR A 48 20.50 10.79 5.99
N ARG A 49 21.40 11.60 6.59
CA ARG A 49 21.35 13.07 6.55
C ARG A 49 21.81 13.59 5.19
N GLY A 50 21.07 13.22 4.16
CA GLY A 50 21.10 13.79 2.81
C GLY A 50 19.77 13.60 2.07
N ARG A 51 18.75 13.08 2.78
CA ARG A 51 17.44 12.80 2.22
C ARG A 51 16.62 14.06 2.07
N ARG A 52 15.95 14.18 0.93
CA ARG A 52 14.94 15.22 0.74
C ARG A 52 13.70 14.86 1.59
N PRO A 53 12.97 15.86 2.11
CA PRO A 53 11.70 15.60 2.77
C PRO A 53 10.78 14.74 1.89
N GLY A 54 10.26 13.63 2.43
CA GLY A 54 9.38 12.69 1.73
C GLY A 54 10.04 11.51 1.01
N GLU A 55 11.36 11.35 1.13
CA GLU A 55 12.07 10.14 0.68
C GLU A 55 11.95 9.00 1.72
N ILE A 56 11.49 7.84 1.26
CA ILE A 56 11.19 6.67 2.10
C ILE A 56 11.94 5.48 1.54
N VAL A 57 12.67 4.76 2.40
CA VAL A 57 13.42 3.57 1.98
C VAL A 57 12.59 2.32 2.18
N ASN A 58 12.51 1.50 1.15
CA ASN A 58 11.97 0.16 1.25
C ASN A 58 12.96 -0.72 2.04
N PRO A 59 12.56 -1.31 3.19
CA PRO A 59 13.47 -2.07 4.04
C PRO A 59 13.98 -3.37 3.41
N ILE A 60 13.27 -3.91 2.40
CA ILE A 60 13.64 -5.17 1.74
C ILE A 60 14.44 -4.89 0.46
N THR A 61 13.96 -3.98 -0.39
CA THR A 61 14.60 -3.72 -1.69
C THR A 61 15.74 -2.70 -1.57
N GLY A 62 15.73 -1.86 -0.54
CA GLY A 62 16.65 -0.74 -0.40
C GLY A 62 16.27 0.48 -1.24
N GLU A 63 15.25 0.41 -2.09
CA GLU A 63 14.88 1.50 -2.99
C GLU A 63 14.38 2.74 -2.25
N ILE A 64 14.75 3.92 -2.75
CA ILE A 64 14.20 5.19 -2.28
C ILE A 64 12.94 5.52 -3.09
N ALA A 65 11.78 5.47 -2.43
CA ALA A 65 10.50 5.86 -2.97
C ALA A 65 10.09 7.26 -2.48
N THR A 66 9.57 8.08 -3.39
CA THR A 66 8.99 9.40 -3.13
C THR A 66 7.54 9.43 -3.57
N GLY A 67 6.69 10.26 -2.94
CA GLY A 67 5.28 10.37 -3.32
C GLY A 67 4.44 9.16 -2.91
N CYS A 68 4.88 8.40 -1.90
CA CYS A 68 4.12 7.30 -1.36
C CYS A 68 2.86 7.81 -0.65
N LEU A 69 1.74 7.11 -0.83
CA LEU A 69 0.49 7.42 -0.17
C LEU A 69 0.15 6.35 0.86
N THR A 70 -0.45 6.78 1.98
CA THR A 70 -1.12 5.83 2.88
C THR A 70 -2.36 5.27 2.19
N SER A 71 -2.81 4.09 2.60
CA SER A 71 -4.06 3.51 2.10
C SER A 71 -5.24 4.48 2.20
N ALA A 72 -5.37 5.21 3.31
CA ALA A 72 -6.42 6.21 3.48
C ALA A 72 -6.32 7.37 2.47
N LYS A 73 -5.11 7.89 2.21
CA LYS A 73 -4.91 8.96 1.21
C LYS A 73 -5.16 8.45 -0.21
N LEU A 74 -4.70 7.24 -0.52
CA LEU A 74 -4.94 6.61 -1.81
C LEU A 74 -6.42 6.33 -2.06
N ALA A 75 -7.16 5.92 -1.03
CA ALA A 75 -8.60 5.68 -1.11
C ALA A 75 -9.32 6.99 -1.48
N ASN A 76 -9.00 8.08 -0.79
CA ASN A 76 -9.54 9.41 -1.08
C ASN A 76 -9.19 9.85 -2.51
N ALA A 77 -7.93 9.69 -2.94
CA ALA A 77 -7.50 10.05 -4.29
C ALA A 77 -8.19 9.22 -5.39
N SER A 78 -8.55 7.97 -5.08
CA SER A 78 -9.22 7.04 -6.00
C SER A 78 -10.75 7.12 -5.94
N GLY A 79 -11.33 7.99 -5.10
CA GLY A 79 -12.77 8.06 -4.88
C GLY A 79 -13.37 6.80 -4.21
N MET A 80 -12.55 6.05 -3.47
CA MET A 80 -12.91 4.83 -2.77
C MET A 80 -12.94 5.04 -1.25
N THR A 81 -13.64 4.16 -0.53
CA THR A 81 -13.51 4.06 0.93
C THR A 81 -12.31 3.18 1.28
N SER A 82 -11.66 3.43 2.42
CA SER A 82 -10.50 2.64 2.87
C SER A 82 -10.76 1.13 2.93
N PRO A 83 -11.93 0.63 3.38
CA PRO A 83 -12.25 -0.80 3.32
C PRO A 83 -12.27 -1.35 1.89
N LYS A 84 -12.95 -0.65 0.95
CA LYS A 84 -13.02 -1.07 -0.46
C LYS A 84 -11.65 -1.09 -1.13
N LEU A 85 -10.81 -0.09 -0.84
CA LEU A 85 -9.43 -0.11 -1.34
C LEU A 85 -8.67 -1.30 -0.77
N THR A 86 -8.84 -1.61 0.51
CA THR A 86 -8.17 -2.75 1.15
C THR A 86 -8.62 -4.07 0.51
N ASP A 87 -9.92 -4.25 0.27
CA ASP A 87 -10.45 -5.42 -0.44
C ASP A 87 -9.86 -5.54 -1.85
N HIS A 88 -9.73 -4.41 -2.56
CA HIS A 88 -9.14 -4.41 -3.89
C HIS A 88 -7.64 -4.73 -3.87
N MET A 89 -6.90 -4.19 -2.92
CA MET A 89 -5.48 -4.51 -2.71
C MET A 89 -5.29 -5.99 -2.34
N GLU A 90 -6.19 -6.55 -1.53
CA GLU A 90 -6.20 -7.98 -1.18
C GLU A 90 -6.50 -8.87 -2.39
N ALA A 91 -7.48 -8.52 -3.22
CA ALA A 91 -7.79 -9.21 -4.48
C ALA A 91 -6.62 -9.17 -5.49
N LEU A 92 -5.84 -8.08 -5.48
CA LEU A 92 -4.62 -7.95 -6.27
C LEU A 92 -3.42 -8.69 -5.66
N GLY A 93 -3.57 -9.28 -4.47
CA GLY A 93 -2.53 -9.95 -3.71
C GLY A 93 -1.57 -9.00 -2.99
N LEU A 94 -1.75 -7.68 -3.08
CA LEU A 94 -0.79 -6.70 -2.53
C LEU A 94 -0.76 -6.70 -1.00
N VAL A 95 -1.87 -7.08 -0.38
CA VAL A 95 -2.09 -7.03 1.05
C VAL A 95 -2.77 -8.31 1.49
N HIS A 96 -2.53 -8.73 2.73
CA HIS A 96 -3.29 -9.78 3.41
C HIS A 96 -3.76 -9.26 4.77
N ARG A 97 -4.91 -9.74 5.24
CA ARG A 97 -5.45 -9.37 6.55
C ARG A 97 -4.93 -10.30 7.63
N VAL A 98 -4.18 -9.77 8.58
CA VAL A 98 -3.68 -10.49 9.75
C VAL A 98 -4.56 -10.16 10.95
N LEU A 99 -4.86 -11.17 11.76
CA LEU A 99 -5.56 -10.97 13.03
C LEU A 99 -4.59 -10.31 14.03
N ALA A 100 -4.91 -9.09 14.43
CA ALA A 100 -4.17 -8.34 15.45
C ALA A 100 -5.07 -8.10 16.66
N TRP A 101 -4.45 -7.75 17.78
CA TRP A 101 -5.17 -7.35 18.99
C TRP A 101 -4.51 -6.13 19.63
N LYS A 102 -5.31 -5.37 20.39
CA LYS A 102 -4.81 -4.30 21.25
C LYS A 102 -5.51 -4.32 22.60
N SER A 103 -4.80 -3.91 23.64
CA SER A 103 -5.34 -3.79 24.98
C SER A 103 -6.15 -2.51 25.12
N VAL A 104 -7.45 -2.62 25.40
CA VAL A 104 -8.36 -1.49 25.59
C VAL A 104 -9.02 -1.55 26.97
N SER A 105 -9.30 -0.39 27.56
CA SER A 105 -10.05 -0.32 28.82
C SER A 105 -11.46 -0.89 28.68
N MET A 106 -11.97 -1.52 29.73
CA MET A 106 -13.36 -1.96 29.76
C MET A 106 -14.30 -0.75 29.90
N VAL A 107 -15.43 -0.78 29.20
CA VAL A 107 -16.40 0.33 29.24
C VAL A 107 -17.01 0.49 30.65
N CYS A 108 -17.25 -0.63 31.34
CA CYS A 108 -17.87 -0.65 32.66
C CYS A 108 -16.87 -0.55 33.82
N ALA A 109 -15.57 -0.72 33.55
CA ALA A 109 -14.50 -0.73 34.54
C ALA A 109 -13.19 -0.26 33.88
N PRO A 110 -12.99 1.06 33.69
CA PRO A 110 -11.88 1.60 32.89
C PRO A 110 -10.47 1.23 33.39
N GLU A 111 -10.35 0.92 34.68
CA GLU A 111 -9.17 0.39 35.36
C GLU A 111 -8.79 -1.03 34.90
N LEU A 112 -9.75 -1.80 34.38
CA LEU A 112 -9.52 -3.13 33.82
C LEU A 112 -9.31 -3.06 32.30
N ARG A 113 -8.44 -3.94 31.79
CA ARG A 113 -8.09 -4.03 30.36
C ARG A 113 -8.61 -5.33 29.75
N LYS A 114 -9.06 -5.26 28.50
CA LYS A 114 -9.46 -6.42 27.70
C LYS A 114 -8.81 -6.40 26.31
N PRO A 115 -8.61 -7.56 25.67
CA PRO A 115 -8.17 -7.60 24.28
C PRO A 115 -9.31 -7.17 23.35
N GLN A 116 -9.00 -6.29 22.39
CA GLN A 116 -9.83 -6.00 21.23
C GLN A 116 -9.14 -6.55 19.99
N TYR A 117 -9.75 -7.56 19.37
CA TYR A 117 -9.28 -8.15 18.12
C TYR A 117 -9.74 -7.32 16.92
N TYR A 118 -8.89 -7.22 15.91
CA TYR A 118 -9.19 -6.54 14.65
C TYR A 118 -8.36 -7.11 13.50
N HIS A 119 -8.86 -6.98 12.27
CA HIS A 119 -8.10 -7.34 11.07
C HIS A 119 -7.25 -6.15 10.64
N LYS A 120 -5.95 -6.38 10.55
CA LYS A 120 -4.97 -5.38 10.12
C LYS A 120 -4.46 -5.75 8.72
N PRO A 121 -4.47 -4.81 7.75
CA PRO A 121 -3.84 -5.04 6.46
C PRO A 121 -2.32 -5.01 6.58
N GLU A 122 -1.66 -6.07 6.12
CA GLU A 122 -0.20 -6.17 6.02
C GLU A 122 0.24 -6.40 4.57
N ALA A 123 1.34 -5.74 4.17
CA ALA A 123 1.91 -5.92 2.83
C ALA A 123 2.28 -7.39 2.62
N SER A 124 1.87 -7.97 1.50
CA SER A 124 2.39 -9.28 1.11
C SER A 124 3.88 -9.17 0.77
N ARG A 125 4.62 -10.26 1.00
CA ARG A 125 6.07 -10.29 0.74
C ARG A 125 6.40 -9.90 -0.70
N TRP A 126 5.66 -10.43 -1.68
CA TRP A 126 5.87 -10.11 -3.09
C TRP A 126 5.60 -8.63 -3.40
N ALA A 127 4.61 -7.99 -2.75
CA ALA A 127 4.33 -6.57 -2.97
C ALA A 127 5.43 -5.67 -2.45
N VAL A 128 6.12 -6.07 -1.37
CA VAL A 128 7.31 -5.35 -0.87
C VAL A 128 8.51 -5.61 -1.76
N GLU A 129 8.73 -6.87 -2.18
CA GLU A 129 9.84 -7.26 -3.05
C GLU A 129 9.76 -6.62 -4.44
N ASN A 130 8.56 -6.39 -4.97
CA ASN A 130 8.33 -5.70 -6.25
C ASN A 130 8.19 -4.17 -6.07
N GLY A 131 8.43 -3.64 -4.87
CA GLY A 131 8.43 -2.19 -4.65
C GLY A 131 7.04 -1.53 -4.73
N TYR A 132 5.94 -2.28 -4.73
CA TYR A 132 4.58 -1.71 -4.76
C TYR A 132 4.14 -1.16 -3.39
N CYS A 133 4.59 -1.80 -2.32
CA CYS A 133 4.21 -1.47 -0.96
C CYS A 133 5.44 -1.37 -0.05
N ILE A 134 5.44 -0.40 0.86
CA ILE A 134 6.49 -0.22 1.87
C ILE A 134 5.83 -0.24 3.25
N PRO A 135 6.05 -1.30 4.06
CA PRO A 135 5.65 -1.28 5.46
C PRO A 135 6.61 -0.38 6.24
N ILE A 136 6.08 0.54 7.02
CA ILE A 136 6.86 1.42 7.90
C ILE A 136 6.39 1.27 9.34
N LYS A 137 7.33 1.38 10.28
CA LYS A 137 7.04 1.43 11.71
C LYS A 137 7.41 2.82 12.20
N ILE A 138 6.42 3.59 12.62
CA ILE A 138 6.60 4.93 13.17
C ILE A 138 6.40 4.84 14.68
N THR A 139 7.32 5.40 15.43
CA THR A 139 7.12 5.61 16.86
C THR A 139 6.64 7.05 17.05
N ARG A 140 5.45 7.23 17.61
CA ARG A 140 4.89 8.56 17.89
C ARG A 140 4.63 8.69 19.39
N SER A 141 5.19 9.73 20.00
CA SER A 141 4.84 10.16 21.34
C SER A 141 3.54 10.97 21.28
N ILE A 142 2.49 10.51 21.95
CA ILE A 142 1.23 11.24 22.13
C ILE A 142 1.09 11.49 23.63
N GLY A 143 1.40 12.71 24.07
CA GLY A 143 1.52 13.02 25.49
C GLY A 143 2.68 12.26 26.14
N PHE A 144 2.41 11.54 27.22
CA PHE A 144 3.40 10.72 27.95
C PHE A 144 3.51 9.28 27.42
N GLU A 145 2.67 8.88 26.46
CA GLU A 145 2.69 7.53 25.89
C GLU A 145 3.45 7.48 24.56
N THR A 146 4.33 6.49 24.45
CA THR A 146 5.03 6.16 23.20
C THR A 146 4.26 5.06 22.47
N GLN A 147 3.61 5.40 21.35
CA GLN A 147 2.89 4.44 20.53
C GLN A 147 3.70 4.04 19.30
N ARG A 148 3.85 2.73 19.08
CA ARG A 148 4.40 2.17 17.84
C ARG A 148 3.26 1.94 16.87
N LEU A 149 3.25 2.70 15.78
CA LEU A 149 2.28 2.64 14.69
C LEU A 149 2.92 1.94 13.51
N GLU A 150 2.31 0.84 13.06
CA GLU A 150 2.69 0.20 11.81
C GLU A 150 1.77 0.72 10.70
N MET A 151 2.37 1.25 9.64
CA MET A 151 1.64 1.82 8.51
C MET A 151 2.09 1.17 7.21
N LEU A 152 1.15 1.08 6.27
CA LEU A 152 1.39 0.65 4.92
C LEU A 152 1.44 1.87 3.99
N LEU A 153 2.53 2.00 3.25
CA LEU A 153 2.67 2.98 2.19
C LEU A 153 2.61 2.31 0.83
N VAL A 154 1.88 2.92 -0.10
CA VAL A 154 1.79 2.49 -1.48
C VAL A 154 2.66 3.41 -2.33
N THR A 155 3.64 2.84 -3.02
CA THR A 155 4.57 3.58 -3.88
C THR A 155 3.84 4.09 -5.14
N PRO A 156 4.40 5.06 -5.88
CA PRO A 156 3.80 5.50 -7.14
C PRO A 156 3.56 4.35 -8.13
N GLU A 157 4.43 3.34 -8.16
CA GLU A 157 4.22 2.15 -8.99
C GLU A 157 3.07 1.29 -8.48
N GLY A 158 2.98 1.08 -7.17
CA GLY A 158 1.83 0.40 -6.57
C GLY A 158 0.52 1.14 -6.83
N GLN A 159 0.53 2.47 -6.78
CA GLN A 159 -0.63 3.31 -7.09
C GLN A 159 -1.06 3.14 -8.54
N ARG A 160 -0.12 3.15 -9.49
CA ARG A 160 -0.39 2.89 -10.92
C ARG A 160 -0.93 1.48 -11.14
N TYR A 161 -0.31 0.48 -10.52
CA TYR A 161 -0.74 -0.91 -10.61
C TYR A 161 -2.18 -1.11 -10.11
N ILE A 162 -2.50 -0.51 -8.96
CA ILE A 162 -3.86 -0.49 -8.40
C ILE A 162 -4.79 0.23 -9.36
N THR A 163 -4.43 1.42 -9.86
CA THR A 163 -5.32 2.25 -10.69
C THR A 163 -5.59 1.64 -12.07
N GLN A 164 -4.60 0.98 -12.68
CA GLN A 164 -4.76 0.28 -13.96
C GLN A 164 -5.72 -0.91 -13.87
N ARG A 165 -5.72 -1.59 -12.72
CA ARG A 165 -6.57 -2.76 -12.46
C ARG A 165 -7.85 -2.43 -11.70
N THR A 166 -7.96 -1.19 -11.24
CA THR A 166 -9.22 -0.60 -10.85
C THR A 166 -9.97 -0.34 -12.15
N VAL A 167 -10.95 -1.19 -12.50
CA VAL A 167 -11.90 -0.89 -13.56
C VAL A 167 -12.50 0.46 -13.19
N LYS A 168 -12.08 1.53 -13.89
CA LYS A 168 -12.75 2.81 -13.77
C LYS A 168 -14.21 2.51 -14.06
N LYS A 169 -15.11 2.77 -13.11
CA LYS A 169 -16.52 3.03 -13.43
C LYS A 169 -16.58 4.38 -14.17
N ALA A 170 -15.84 4.50 -15.28
CA ALA A 170 -15.82 5.65 -16.15
C ALA A 170 -17.05 5.53 -17.03
N GLY A 171 -18.16 6.05 -16.51
CA GLY A 171 -19.43 6.11 -17.21
C GLY A 171 -20.59 5.84 -16.25
N LYS A 172 -21.70 6.55 -16.47
CA LYS A 172 -23.00 6.09 -15.95
C LYS A 172 -23.13 4.62 -16.35
N VAL A 173 -23.59 3.76 -15.44
CA VAL A 173 -23.70 2.31 -15.65
C VAL A 173 -24.32 1.97 -17.01
N GLY A 174 -25.33 2.74 -17.44
CA GLY A 174 -25.94 2.59 -18.76
C GLY A 174 -24.98 2.78 -19.95
N HIS A 175 -24.00 3.67 -19.88
CA HIS A 175 -23.00 3.87 -20.93
C HIS A 175 -22.03 2.70 -21.04
N VAL A 176 -21.59 2.16 -19.88
CA VAL A 176 -20.70 0.98 -19.85
C VAL A 176 -21.43 -0.25 -20.36
N VAL A 177 -22.68 -0.47 -19.91
CA VAL A 177 -23.53 -1.57 -20.40
C VAL A 177 -23.84 -1.40 -21.89
N GLY A 178 -24.13 -0.19 -22.36
CA GLY A 178 -24.40 0.09 -23.77
C GLY A 178 -23.20 -0.21 -24.67
N GLN A 179 -22.01 0.29 -24.32
CA GLN A 179 -20.79 0.05 -25.09
C GLN A 179 -20.43 -1.45 -25.15
N LEU A 180 -20.62 -2.20 -24.06
CA LEU A 180 -20.36 -3.64 -24.04
C LEU A 180 -21.39 -4.43 -24.87
N LEU A 181 -22.65 -3.99 -24.89
CA LEU A 181 -23.68 -4.57 -25.75
C LEU A 181 -23.42 -4.29 -27.23
N GLU A 182 -22.96 -3.08 -27.59
CA GLU A 182 -22.55 -2.73 -28.96
C GLU A 182 -21.36 -3.57 -29.45
N GLN A 183 -20.49 -4.00 -28.53
CA GLN A 183 -19.40 -4.94 -28.80
C GLN A 183 -19.86 -6.40 -28.91
N GLY A 184 -21.17 -6.68 -28.86
CA GLY A 184 -21.75 -8.02 -29.02
C GLY A 184 -21.64 -8.92 -27.77
N ARG A 185 -21.30 -8.36 -26.60
CA ARG A 185 -21.15 -9.14 -25.37
C ARG A 185 -22.50 -9.53 -24.78
N SER A 186 -22.56 -10.73 -24.19
CA SER A 186 -23.77 -11.20 -23.52
C SER A 186 -23.94 -10.54 -22.13
N GLN A 187 -25.16 -10.47 -21.61
CA GLN A 187 -25.40 -9.90 -20.27
C GLN A 187 -24.64 -10.65 -19.16
N ALA A 188 -24.42 -11.96 -19.31
CA ALA A 188 -23.66 -12.75 -18.35
C ALA A 188 -22.17 -12.34 -18.34
N GLU A 189 -21.57 -12.18 -19.53
CA GLU A 189 -20.19 -11.70 -19.67
C GLU A 189 -20.02 -10.29 -19.10
N ILE A 190 -21.02 -9.42 -19.28
CA ILE A 190 -20.98 -8.06 -18.73
C ILE A 190 -20.97 -8.09 -17.19
N VAL A 191 -21.76 -8.97 -16.57
CA VAL A 191 -21.76 -9.15 -15.11
C VAL A 191 -20.38 -9.59 -14.61
N GLU A 192 -19.76 -10.57 -15.28
CA GLU A 192 -18.42 -11.06 -14.91
C GLU A 192 -17.34 -10.00 -15.09
N LEU A 193 -17.34 -9.29 -16.21
CA LEU A 193 -16.32 -8.29 -16.54
C LEU A 193 -16.42 -7.02 -15.69
N THR A 194 -17.63 -6.59 -15.35
CA THR A 194 -17.86 -5.31 -14.65
C THR A 194 -18.10 -5.47 -13.15
N GLY A 195 -18.43 -6.68 -12.68
CA GLY A 195 -18.87 -6.94 -11.32
C GLY A 195 -20.21 -6.29 -10.95
N TYR A 196 -20.99 -5.82 -11.93
CA TYR A 196 -22.33 -5.30 -11.69
C TYR A 196 -23.33 -6.42 -11.42
N SER A 197 -24.36 -6.15 -10.60
CA SER A 197 -25.38 -7.15 -10.33
C SER A 197 -26.20 -7.46 -11.59
N LYS A 198 -26.65 -8.71 -11.73
CA LYS A 198 -27.49 -9.17 -12.85
C LYS A 198 -28.74 -8.29 -13.04
N GLN A 199 -29.33 -7.83 -11.93
CA GLN A 199 -30.50 -6.93 -11.95
C GLN A 199 -30.16 -5.56 -12.55
N LEU A 200 -29.01 -5.00 -12.18
CA LEU A 200 -28.54 -3.70 -12.64
C LEU A 200 -28.25 -3.71 -14.14
N VAL A 201 -27.56 -4.76 -14.61
CA VAL A 201 -27.27 -4.97 -16.04
C VAL A 201 -28.58 -5.10 -16.82
N ASN A 202 -29.49 -6.00 -16.39
CA ASN A 202 -30.80 -6.20 -17.03
C ASN A 202 -31.64 -4.92 -17.09
N TYR A 203 -31.68 -4.14 -16.01
CA TYR A 203 -32.38 -2.85 -15.99
C TYR A 203 -31.86 -1.90 -17.09
N HIS A 204 -30.54 -1.76 -17.19
CA HIS A 204 -29.93 -0.88 -18.20
C HIS A 204 -30.06 -1.43 -19.62
N THR A 205 -29.96 -2.75 -19.83
CA THR A 205 -30.19 -3.37 -21.14
C THR A 205 -31.62 -3.12 -21.62
N LYS A 206 -32.62 -3.34 -20.76
CA LYS A 206 -34.03 -3.06 -21.09
C LYS A 206 -34.28 -1.58 -21.35
N LYS A 207 -33.64 -0.70 -20.58
CA LYS A 207 -33.76 0.75 -20.76
C LYS A 207 -33.19 1.21 -22.11
N LEU A 208 -32.06 0.63 -22.53
CA LEU A 208 -31.44 0.93 -23.83
C LEU A 208 -32.24 0.35 -25.00
N GLN A 209 -32.77 -0.87 -24.88
CA GLN A 209 -33.65 -1.47 -25.89
C GLN A 209 -34.95 -0.68 -26.11
N LYS A 210 -35.46 0.02 -25.09
CA LYS A 210 -36.64 0.89 -25.22
C LYS A 210 -36.34 2.27 -25.81
N ALA A 211 -35.06 2.65 -25.86
CA ALA A 211 -34.60 3.96 -26.33
C ALA A 211 -34.02 3.89 -27.76
N ALA A 212 -33.84 2.69 -28.30
CA ALA A 212 -33.52 2.40 -29.70
C ALA A 212 -34.82 2.17 -30.48
#